data_AF-A0A963LPA6-F1
#
_entry.id   AF-A0A963LPA6-F1
#
_cell.length_a   1.000
_cell.length_b   1.000
_cell.length_c   1.000
_cell.angle_alpha   90.00
_cell.angle_beta   90.00
_cell.angle_gamma   90.00
#
_symmetry.space_group_name_H-M   'P 1'
#
loop_
_entity.id
_entity.type
_entity.pdbx_description
1 polymer ?
#
loop_
_entity_poly.entity_id
_entity_poly.type
_entity_poly.pdbx_seq_one_letter_code
_entity_poly.pdbx_strand_id
1 'polypeptide(L)' 'LKVVIETQPGVDPEGIEARAAAKLLQHEIKVYVGSSVAIELKGEGGIERSVGKARRVVDLRPK' A
#
# COMPACT_ATOMS: atom_id res chain seq x y z
N LEU A 1 1.77 11.42 1.83
CA LEU A 1 1.78 10.41 0.75
C LEU A 1 1.09 9.15 1.28
N LYS A 2 0.17 8.56 0.52
CA LYS A 2 -0.52 7.33 0.90
C LYS A 2 -0.21 6.24 -0.13
N VAL A 3 0.13 5.05 0.34
CA VAL A 3 0.37 3.87 -0.48
C VAL A 3 -0.72 2.86 -0.16
N VAL A 4 -1.49 2.49 -1.17
CA VAL A 4 -2.51 1.43 -1.06
C VAL A 4 -1.88 0.15 -1.59
N ILE A 5 -1.92 -0.93 -0.81
CA ILE A 5 -1.32 -2.22 -1.15
C ILE A 5 -2.23 -3.37 -0.73
N GLU A 6 -2.19 -4.48 -1.45
CA GLU A 6 -2.94 -5.69 -1.10
C GLU A 6 -2.12 -6.60 -0.20
N THR A 7 -2.80 -7.33 0.69
CA THR A 7 -2.22 -8.47 1.39
C THR A 7 -2.08 -9.67 0.45
N GLN A 8 -1.26 -10.63 0.87
CA GLN A 8 -1.20 -11.95 0.22
C GLN A 8 -2.57 -12.65 0.29
N PRO A 9 -2.94 -13.48 -0.69
CA PRO A 9 -4.16 -14.28 -0.64
C PRO A 9 -4.32 -15.04 0.68
N GLY A 10 -5.52 -14.96 1.27
CA GLY A 10 -5.85 -15.59 2.55
C GLY A 10 -5.37 -14.85 3.80
N VAL A 11 -4.63 -13.74 3.67
CA VAL A 11 -4.21 -12.92 4.82
C VAL A 11 -5.23 -11.80 5.05
N ASP A 12 -5.81 -11.77 6.25
CA ASP A 12 -6.68 -10.68 6.70
C ASP A 12 -5.88 -9.37 6.83
N PRO A 13 -6.25 -8.29 6.11
CA PRO A 13 -5.64 -6.97 6.24
C PRO A 13 -5.64 -6.41 7.67
N GLU A 14 -6.61 -6.79 8.48
CA GLU A 14 -6.71 -6.35 9.88
C GLU A 14 -5.95 -7.26 10.85
N GLY A 15 -5.41 -8.38 10.34
CA GLY A 15 -4.60 -9.33 11.08
C GLY A 15 -3.30 -8.74 11.61
N ILE A 16 -2.80 -9.33 12.71
CA ILE A 16 -1.56 -8.87 13.37
C ILE A 16 -0.37 -8.93 12.41
N GLU A 17 -0.26 -10.02 11.64
CA GLU A 17 0.83 -10.23 10.68
C GLU A 17 0.82 -9.17 9.57
N ALA A 18 -0.36 -8.88 9.01
CA ALA A 18 -0.54 -7.87 7.96
C ALA A 18 -0.16 -6.47 8.46
N ARG A 19 -0.63 -6.09 9.66
CA ARG A 19 -0.29 -4.81 10.30
C ARG A 19 1.19 -4.70 10.65
N ALA A 20 1.83 -5.80 11.06
CA ALA A 20 3.27 -5.83 11.30
C ALA A 20 4.07 -5.61 10.01
N ALA A 21 3.68 -6.29 8.92
CA ALA A 21 4.27 -6.10 7.60
C ALA A 21 4.09 -4.66 7.09
N ALA A 22 2.92 -4.05 7.29
CA ALA A 22 2.68 -2.65 6.93
C ALA A 22 3.61 -1.67 7.67
N LYS A 23 3.87 -1.90 8.97
CA LYS A 23 4.82 -1.09 9.75
C LYS A 23 6.25 -1.26 9.25
N LEU A 24 6.65 -2.50 8.93
CA LEU A 24 7.97 -2.76 8.36
C LEU A 24 8.13 -2.05 7.01
N LEU A 25 7.14 -2.19 6.11
CA LEU A 25 7.15 -1.53 4.81
C LEU A 25 7.22 0.01 4.93
N GLN A 26 6.48 0.59 5.88
CA GLN A 26 6.56 2.03 6.16
C GLN A 26 7.98 2.45 6.55
N HIS A 27 8.65 1.67 7.40
CA HIS A 27 10.04 1.91 7.79
C HIS A 27 11.00 1.78 6.61
N GLU A 28 10.88 0.72 5.81
CA GLU A 28 11.73 0.47 4.65
C GLU A 28 11.59 1.60 3.61
N ILE A 29 10.37 2.05 3.30
CA ILE A 29 10.17 3.20 2.41
C ILE A 29 10.86 4.44 2.97
N LYS A 30 10.79 4.66 4.29
CA LYS A 30 11.48 5.79 4.91
C LYS A 30 13.01 5.66 4.77
N VAL A 31 13.56 4.48 5.01
CA VAL A 31 15.01 4.23 4.96
C VAL A 31 15.55 4.32 3.54
N TYR A 32 14.90 3.67 2.58
CA TYR A 32 15.42 3.52 1.22
C TYR A 32 14.98 4.64 0.27
N VAL A 33 13.83 5.27 0.50
CA VAL A 33 13.27 6.34 -0.36
C VAL A 33 13.31 7.70 0.33
N GLY A 34 13.49 7.76 1.65
CA GLY A 34 13.52 9.01 2.42
C GLY A 34 12.14 9.60 2.74
N SER A 35 11.07 8.98 2.25
CA SER A 35 9.70 9.50 2.34
C SER A 35 8.89 8.83 3.45
N SER A 36 8.21 9.63 4.27
CA SER A 36 7.23 9.11 5.24
C SER A 36 5.88 8.90 4.55
N VAL A 37 5.30 7.71 4.70
CA VAL A 37 4.06 7.31 4.02
C VAL A 37 3.05 6.70 4.97
N ALA A 38 1.76 6.85 4.69
CA ALA A 38 0.72 6.03 5.30
C ALA A 38 0.45 4.80 4.43
N ILE A 39 0.39 3.61 5.03
CA ILE A 39 0.05 2.36 4.34
C ILE A 39 -1.42 2.06 4.58
N GLU A 40 -2.17 1.83 3.50
CA GLU A 40 -3.55 1.33 3.54
C GLU A 40 -3.57 -0.09 2.96
N LEU A 41 -3.86 -1.08 3.81
CA LEU A 41 -3.97 -2.47 3.38
C LEU A 41 -5.36 -2.73 2.79
N LYS A 42 -5.38 -3.49 1.71
CA LYS A 42 -6.59 -4.05 1.10
C LYS A 42 -6.47 -5.57 1.07
N GLY A 43 -7.61 -6.25 1.11
CA GLY A 43 -7.65 -7.68 0.84
C GLY A 43 -7.28 -7.96 -0.63
N GLU A 44 -7.10 -9.24 -0.93
CA GLU A 44 -6.90 -9.71 -2.30
C GLU A 44 -7.97 -9.16 -3.26
N GLY A 45 -7.54 -8.58 -4.38
CA GLY A 45 -8.43 -8.01 -5.39
C GLY A 45 -9.02 -6.63 -5.02
N GLY A 46 -8.63 -6.05 -3.88
CA GLY A 46 -9.07 -4.72 -3.45
C GLY A 46 -8.39 -3.55 -4.17
N ILE A 47 -7.36 -3.81 -4.98
CA ILE A 47 -6.77 -2.83 -5.90
C ILE A 47 -7.13 -3.21 -7.34
N GLU A 48 -7.71 -2.26 -8.06
CA GLU A 48 -8.09 -2.44 -9.45
C GLU A 48 -6.90 -2.93 -10.29
N ARG A 49 -7.09 -4.09 -10.93
CA ARG A 49 -6.09 -4.65 -11.84
C ARG A 49 -6.10 -3.82 -13.12
N SER A 50 -4.91 -3.39 -13.55
CA SER A 50 -4.82 -2.63 -14.79
C SER A 50 -5.17 -3.51 -15.99
N VAL A 51 -6.12 -3.03 -16.81
CA VAL A 51 -6.47 -3.63 -18.11
C VAL A 51 -5.55 -3.11 -19.23
N GLY A 52 -4.60 -2.22 -18.90
CA GLY A 52 -3.66 -1.58 -19.84
C GLY A 52 -2.40 -1.08 -19.14
N LYS A 53 -2.04 0.20 -19.32
CA LYS A 53 -0.93 0.80 -18.54
C LYS A 53 -1.39 1.06 -17.11
N ALA A 54 -0.65 0.52 -16.14
CA ALA A 54 -0.98 0.68 -14.72
C ALA A 54 -0.84 2.14 -14.27
N ARG A 55 -1.92 2.70 -13.71
CA ARG A 55 -1.91 4.01 -13.04
C ARG A 55 -1.55 3.81 -11.57
N ARG A 56 -0.26 3.97 -11.23
CA ARG A 56 0.27 3.77 -9.86
C ARG A 56 0.26 5.01 -8.97
N VAL A 57 0.05 6.19 -9.57
CA VAL A 57 0.05 7.47 -8.86
C VAL A 57 -1.24 8.20 -9.18
N VAL A 58 -1.93 8.63 -8.14
CA VAL A 58 -3.09 9.52 -8.23
C VAL A 58 -2.76 10.75 -7.40
N ASP A 59 -2.65 11.89 -8.07
CA ASP A 59 -2.45 13.17 -7.41
C ASP A 59 -3.80 13.77 -7.04
N LEU A 60 -4.05 13.89 -5.74
CA LEU A 60 -5.30 14.41 -5.18
C LEU A 60 -5.14 15.83 -4.62
N ARG A 61 -4.01 16.50 -4.91
CA ARG A 61 -3.79 17.89 -4.48
C ARG A 61 -4.73 18.85 -5.23
N PRO A 62 -5.15 19.96 -4.62
CA PRO A 62 -5.88 21.01 -5.33
C PRO A 62 -5.03 21.56 -6.48
N LYS A 63 -5.71 22.03 -7.54
CA LYS A 63 -5.07 22.67 -8.70
C LYS A 63 -4.44 24.00 -8.34
#